data_AF-A0A9W6RTC5-F1
#
_entry.id   AF-A0A9W6RTC5-F1
#
_cell.length_a   1.000
_cell.length_b   1.000
_cell.length_c   1.000
_cell.angle_alpha   90.00
_cell.angle_beta   90.00
_cell.angle_gamma   90.00
#
_symmetry.space_group_name_H-M   'P 1'
#
loop_
_entity.id
_entity.type
_entity.pdbx_description
1 polymer ?
#
loop_
_entity_poly.entity_id
_entity_poly.type
_entity_poly.pdbx_seq_one_letter_code
_entity_poly.pdbx_strand_id
1 'polypeptide(L)'
;MLGVLLAAAGPDQTRPAVRDVLDLVRGGLGIRIRRAPGALARGGWRDATALLGVIAPLLLLAGTARYAAQAILSLPDAAFAAAHGSSWWIMYHSAPSHLAWGIAAVVALRGAPRATSAAVLGAVVLNVAVLAANDDYTGAGAAAPLLLGLITAGALLAGPGAARGREVLGRPRLIGLVVLLAVAVFFETAMVWEALGVTLEAGLAGLAGAALLATVWLARGAAGRRALVALAVPLLPIMTVPYYPGYVEDPLARCLITMVAVPAVTGLVSLVALAALELLVIRPVTARRRQSAG
;
A
#
# COMPACT_ATOMS: atom_id res chain seq x y z
N MET A 1 31.09 -12.81 3.93
CA MET A 1 30.25 -12.51 5.13
C MET A 1 30.38 -13.59 6.19
N LEU A 2 30.17 -14.88 5.86
CA LEU A 2 30.51 -15.99 6.77
C LEU A 2 31.95 -15.92 7.31
N GLY A 3 32.92 -15.58 6.46
CA GLY A 3 34.31 -15.38 6.91
C GLY A 3 34.53 -14.25 7.92
N VAL A 4 33.66 -13.22 7.97
CA VAL A 4 33.76 -12.14 8.98
C VAL A 4 33.21 -12.63 10.32
N LEU A 5 32.12 -13.41 10.30
CA LEU A 5 31.58 -14.04 11.50
C LEU A 5 32.54 -15.08 12.08
N LEU A 6 33.21 -15.85 11.21
CA LEU A 6 34.23 -16.83 11.64
C LEU A 6 35.50 -16.16 12.18
N ALA A 7 35.88 -15.00 11.64
CA ALA A 7 37.04 -14.24 12.13
C ALA A 7 36.79 -13.52 13.46
N ALA A 8 35.53 -13.22 13.80
CA ALA A 8 35.15 -12.57 15.05
C ALA A 8 34.74 -13.55 16.15
N ALA A 9 34.66 -14.85 15.85
CA ALA A 9 34.26 -15.88 16.81
C ALA A 9 35.36 -16.11 17.86
N GLY A 10 34.99 -16.03 19.14
CA GLY A 10 35.90 -16.42 20.24
C GLY A 10 36.19 -17.92 20.24
N PRO A 11 37.30 -18.37 20.86
CA PRO A 11 37.76 -19.76 20.81
C PRO A 11 36.74 -20.82 21.29
N ASP A 12 35.79 -20.43 22.15
CA ASP A 12 34.75 -21.32 22.68
C ASP A 12 33.33 -21.02 22.15
N GLN A 13 33.20 -20.12 21.16
CA GLN A 13 31.90 -19.66 20.68
C GLN A 13 31.30 -20.64 19.65
N THR A 14 30.40 -21.50 20.10
CA THR A 14 29.73 -22.50 19.24
C THR A 14 28.56 -21.95 18.42
N ARG A 15 28.04 -20.76 18.78
CA ARG A 15 26.94 -20.08 18.07
C ARG A 15 27.20 -18.56 17.96
N PRO A 16 26.88 -17.92 16.83
CA PRO A 16 26.98 -16.47 16.68
C PRO A 16 26.07 -15.76 17.69
N ALA A 17 26.55 -14.67 18.29
CA ALA A 17 25.71 -13.91 19.21
C ALA A 17 24.59 -13.20 18.44
N VAL A 18 23.44 -12.98 19.09
CA VAL A 18 22.29 -12.29 18.47
C VAL A 18 22.68 -10.92 17.91
N ARG A 19 23.57 -10.20 18.60
CA ARG A 19 24.09 -8.91 18.13
C ARG A 19 24.83 -9.03 16.78
N ASP A 20 25.58 -10.10 16.56
CA ASP A 20 26.38 -10.30 15.35
C ASP A 20 25.44 -10.63 14.16
N VAL A 21 24.37 -11.38 14.44
CA VAL A 21 23.28 -11.62 13.47
C VAL A 21 22.57 -10.32 13.12
N LEU A 22 22.22 -9.50 14.12
CA LEU A 22 21.56 -8.22 13.89
C LEU A 22 22.45 -7.24 13.11
N ASP A 23 23.74 -7.16 13.44
CA ASP A 23 24.67 -6.29 12.71
C ASP A 23 24.90 -6.78 11.27
N LEU A 24 24.98 -8.09 11.06
CA LEU A 24 25.04 -8.68 9.72
C LEU A 24 23.79 -8.38 8.90
N VAL A 25 22.61 -8.58 9.48
CA VAL A 25 21.33 -8.29 8.84
C VAL A 25 21.25 -6.80 8.51
N ARG A 26 21.61 -5.92 9.45
CA ARG A 26 21.64 -4.46 9.27
C ARG A 26 22.65 -4.03 8.19
N GLY A 27 23.86 -4.58 8.20
CA GLY A 27 24.89 -4.28 7.20
C GLY A 27 24.52 -4.79 5.81
N GLY A 28 23.98 -6.01 5.72
CA GLY A 28 23.48 -6.61 4.48
C GLY A 28 22.29 -5.82 3.89
N LEU A 29 21.30 -5.48 4.73
CA LEU A 29 20.19 -4.60 4.36
C LEU A 29 20.71 -3.22 3.94
N GLY A 30 21.64 -2.64 4.69
CA GLY A 30 22.22 -1.33 4.38
C GLY A 30 22.87 -1.30 3.01
N ILE A 31 23.66 -2.32 2.65
CA ILE A 31 24.27 -2.42 1.32
C ILE A 31 23.19 -2.60 0.23
N ARG A 32 22.21 -3.48 0.47
CA ARG A 32 21.11 -3.71 -0.49
C ARG A 32 20.28 -2.44 -0.70
N ILE A 33 19.95 -1.73 0.37
CA ILE A 33 19.21 -0.45 0.34
C ILE A 33 20.03 0.62 -0.38
N ARG A 34 21.34 0.74 -0.12
CA ARG A 34 22.20 1.70 -0.85
C ARG A 34 22.34 1.37 -2.34
N ARG A 35 22.34 0.09 -2.70
CA ARG A 35 22.44 -0.37 -4.10
C ARG A 35 21.09 -0.39 -4.84
N ALA A 36 19.98 -0.47 -4.12
CA ALA A 36 18.64 -0.54 -4.69
C ALA A 36 18.32 0.65 -5.62
N PRO A 37 18.60 1.92 -5.28
CA PRO A 37 18.38 3.05 -6.20
C PRO A 37 19.08 2.87 -7.55
N GLY A 38 20.33 2.42 -7.56
CA GLY A 38 21.10 2.21 -8.79
C GLY A 38 20.63 1.00 -9.62
N ALA A 39 20.05 -0.01 -8.97
CA ALA A 39 19.40 -1.13 -9.66
C ALA A 39 18.04 -0.72 -10.25
N LEU A 40 17.25 0.04 -9.50
CA LEU A 40 15.96 0.59 -9.93
C LEU A 40 16.15 1.57 -11.11
N ALA A 41 17.16 2.43 -11.06
CA ALA A 41 17.45 3.39 -12.12
C ALA A 41 17.73 2.74 -13.49
N ARG A 42 18.44 1.60 -13.51
CA ARG A 42 18.86 0.93 -14.75
C ARG A 42 17.78 0.02 -15.37
N GLY A 43 16.81 -0.42 -14.58
CA GLY A 43 15.82 -1.38 -15.04
C GLY A 43 14.66 -0.79 -15.83
N GLY A 44 14.43 0.53 -15.79
CA GLY A 44 13.14 1.15 -16.16
C GLY A 44 12.15 1.19 -15.00
N TRP A 45 12.62 1.04 -13.76
CA TRP A 45 11.80 1.29 -12.56
C TRP A 45 11.63 2.77 -12.28
N ARG A 46 12.46 3.64 -12.89
CA ARG A 46 12.34 5.09 -12.72
C ARG A 46 10.96 5.62 -13.12
N ASP A 47 10.40 5.17 -14.24
CA ASP A 47 9.06 5.55 -14.66
C ASP A 47 7.99 4.84 -13.84
N ALA A 48 8.24 3.61 -13.38
CA ALA A 48 7.32 2.89 -12.50
C ALA A 48 7.20 3.58 -11.13
N THR A 49 8.30 4.00 -10.51
CA THR A 49 8.28 4.76 -9.25
C THR A 49 7.64 6.14 -9.44
N ALA A 50 7.83 6.77 -10.60
CA ALA A 50 7.11 8.00 -10.95
C ALA A 50 5.59 7.77 -10.97
N LEU A 51 5.13 6.70 -11.62
CA LEU A 51 3.70 6.31 -11.65
C LEU A 51 3.17 6.02 -10.24
N LEU A 52 3.91 5.28 -9.41
CA LEU A 52 3.55 4.98 -8.02
C LEU A 52 3.40 6.25 -7.19
N GLY A 53 4.28 7.23 -7.39
CA GLY A 53 4.21 8.55 -6.75
C GLY A 53 2.98 9.38 -7.12
N VAL A 54 2.16 8.93 -8.08
CA VAL A 54 0.87 9.54 -8.43
C VAL A 54 -0.30 8.62 -8.04
N ILE A 55 -0.22 7.33 -8.41
CA ILE A 55 -1.33 6.39 -8.23
C ILE A 55 -1.58 6.11 -6.74
N ALA A 56 -0.53 5.84 -5.94
CA ALA A 56 -0.72 5.52 -4.53
C ALA A 56 -1.34 6.70 -3.73
N PRO A 57 -0.91 7.96 -3.90
CA PRO A 57 -1.61 9.11 -3.33
C PRO A 57 -3.06 9.25 -3.78
N LEU A 58 -3.37 9.02 -5.07
CA LEU A 58 -4.74 9.07 -5.56
C LEU A 58 -5.63 8.01 -4.90
N LEU A 59 -5.09 6.81 -4.65
CA LEU A 59 -5.79 5.76 -3.92
C LEU A 59 -6.03 6.13 -2.46
N LEU A 60 -5.05 6.74 -1.79
CA LEU A 60 -5.21 7.27 -0.44
C LEU A 60 -6.30 8.35 -0.39
N LEU A 61 -6.29 9.30 -1.34
CA LEU A 61 -7.34 10.32 -1.47
C LEU A 61 -8.72 9.72 -1.73
N ALA A 62 -8.80 8.71 -2.60
CA ALA A 62 -10.05 8.01 -2.86
C ALA A 62 -10.57 7.30 -1.60
N GLY A 63 -9.69 6.69 -0.81
CA GLY A 63 -10.03 6.12 0.50
C GLY A 63 -10.54 7.17 1.50
N THR A 64 -9.89 8.34 1.58
CA THR A 64 -10.36 9.46 2.41
C THR A 64 -11.70 10.01 1.94
N ALA A 65 -11.87 10.18 0.62
CA ALA A 65 -13.12 10.68 0.04
C ALA A 65 -14.28 9.71 0.26
N ARG A 66 -14.04 8.40 0.13
CA ARG A 66 -15.01 7.35 0.47
C ARG A 66 -15.44 7.44 1.92
N TYR A 67 -14.48 7.54 2.84
CA TYR A 67 -14.79 7.71 4.27
C TYR A 67 -15.62 8.96 4.53
N ALA A 68 -15.24 10.10 3.95
CA ALA A 68 -15.98 11.35 4.09
C ALA A 68 -17.40 11.25 3.52
N ALA A 69 -17.56 10.65 2.34
CA ALA A 69 -18.88 10.43 1.73
C ALA A 69 -19.76 9.53 2.61
N GLN A 70 -19.21 8.41 3.10
CA GLN A 70 -19.91 7.53 4.02
C GLN A 70 -20.32 8.26 5.29
N ALA A 71 -19.41 9.01 5.90
CA ALA A 71 -19.69 9.81 7.09
C ALA A 71 -20.82 10.83 6.85
N ILE A 72 -20.79 11.55 5.73
CA ILE A 72 -21.83 12.53 5.38
C ILE A 72 -23.18 11.86 5.15
N LEU A 73 -23.21 10.74 4.43
CA LEU A 73 -24.45 10.03 4.11
C LEU A 73 -25.05 9.32 5.34
N SER A 74 -24.23 8.98 6.34
CA SER A 74 -24.67 8.38 7.61
C SER A 74 -25.04 9.42 8.69
N LEU A 75 -24.83 10.73 8.46
CA LEU A 75 -25.26 11.79 9.39
C LEU A 75 -26.77 11.76 9.75
N PRO A 76 -27.70 11.47 8.83
CA PRO A 76 -29.13 11.41 9.15
C PRO A 76 -29.49 10.29 10.13
N ASP A 77 -28.62 9.30 10.29
CA ASP A 77 -28.81 8.13 11.17
C ASP A 77 -28.41 8.39 12.63
N ALA A 78 -28.32 9.65 13.05
CA ALA A 78 -28.16 10.00 14.46
C ALA A 78 -29.27 9.37 15.35
N ALA A 79 -30.46 9.14 14.78
CA ALA A 79 -31.53 8.38 15.42
C ALA A 79 -31.18 6.88 15.57
N PHE A 80 -30.55 6.27 14.57
CA PHE A 80 -30.06 4.89 14.62
C PHE A 80 -28.94 4.74 15.67
N ALA A 81 -28.00 5.70 15.69
CA ALA A 81 -26.94 5.77 16.70
C ALA A 81 -27.50 5.84 18.13
N ALA A 82 -28.48 6.73 18.35
CA ALA A 82 -29.16 6.87 19.63
C ALA A 82 -29.96 5.61 20.00
N ALA A 83 -30.61 4.97 19.02
CA ALA A 83 -31.39 3.74 19.23
C ALA A 83 -30.54 2.51 19.59
N HIS A 84 -29.29 2.45 19.10
CA HIS A 84 -28.38 1.33 19.34
C HIS A 84 -27.33 1.63 20.43
N GLY A 85 -27.47 2.76 21.15
CA GLY A 85 -26.52 3.17 22.19
C GLY A 85 -25.10 3.46 21.70
N SER A 86 -24.91 3.60 20.38
CA SER A 86 -23.61 3.91 19.79
C SER A 86 -23.36 5.40 19.88
N SER A 87 -22.30 5.80 20.57
CA SER A 87 -21.86 7.19 20.54
C SER A 87 -21.37 7.57 19.15
N TRP A 88 -21.57 8.83 18.75
CA TRP A 88 -20.98 9.38 17.51
C TRP A 88 -19.46 9.18 17.47
N TRP A 89 -18.80 9.14 18.62
CA TRP A 89 -17.37 8.85 18.73
C TRP A 89 -17.03 7.49 18.12
N ILE A 90 -17.78 6.42 18.43
CA ILE A 90 -17.53 5.08 17.90
C ILE A 90 -17.66 5.06 16.36
N MET A 91 -18.60 5.81 15.78
CA MET A 91 -18.74 5.89 14.32
C MET A 91 -17.61 6.66 13.63
N TYR A 92 -17.04 7.68 14.30
CA TYR A 92 -16.10 8.61 13.68
C TYR A 92 -14.67 8.56 14.26
N HIS A 93 -14.35 7.59 15.11
CA HIS A 93 -13.05 7.49 15.77
C HIS A 93 -11.87 7.36 14.78
N SER A 94 -12.11 6.85 13.57
CA SER A 94 -11.12 6.69 12.50
C SER A 94 -10.97 7.93 11.60
N ALA A 95 -11.82 8.96 11.77
CA ALA A 95 -11.77 10.18 10.96
C ALA A 95 -10.41 10.89 11.00
N PRO A 96 -9.72 11.02 12.16
CA PRO A 96 -8.38 11.62 12.21
C PRO A 96 -7.37 10.87 11.34
N SER A 97 -7.40 9.53 11.35
CA SER A 97 -6.53 8.69 10.53
C SER A 97 -6.78 8.90 9.04
N HIS A 98 -8.06 8.91 8.61
CA HIS A 98 -8.42 9.17 7.21
C HIS A 98 -8.02 10.56 6.75
N LEU A 99 -8.18 11.57 7.61
CA LEU A 99 -7.76 12.94 7.33
C LEU A 99 -6.24 13.03 7.18
N ALA A 100 -5.47 12.40 8.08
CA ALA A 100 -4.01 12.39 8.00
C ALA A 100 -3.50 11.74 6.70
N TRP A 101 -4.13 10.64 6.27
CA TRP A 101 -3.82 10.02 4.97
C TRP A 101 -4.17 10.93 3.78
N GLY A 102 -5.30 11.63 3.84
CA GLY A 102 -5.70 12.61 2.83
C GLY A 102 -4.69 13.77 2.74
N ILE A 103 -4.23 14.29 3.88
CA ILE A 103 -3.18 15.32 3.94
C ILE A 103 -1.88 14.79 3.32
N ALA A 104 -1.42 13.60 3.74
CA ALA A 104 -0.21 12.99 3.20
C ALA A 104 -0.29 12.82 1.67
N ALA A 105 -1.44 12.40 1.15
CA ALA A 105 -1.67 12.26 -0.27
C ALA A 105 -1.68 13.60 -1.03
N VAL A 106 -2.29 14.65 -0.49
CA VAL A 106 -2.23 15.99 -1.10
C VAL A 106 -0.79 16.52 -1.14
N VAL A 107 -0.05 16.36 -0.04
CA VAL A 107 1.36 16.78 0.04
C VAL A 107 2.23 15.99 -0.95
N ALA A 108 1.96 14.69 -1.11
CA ALA A 108 2.60 13.83 -2.10
C ALA A 108 2.35 14.29 -3.54
N LEU A 109 1.10 14.57 -3.90
CA LEU A 109 0.71 15.03 -5.24
C LEU A 109 1.25 16.42 -5.57
N ARG A 110 1.50 17.26 -4.57
CA ARG A 110 2.21 18.54 -4.73
C ARG A 110 3.72 18.36 -4.96
N GLY A 111 4.26 17.16 -4.81
CA GLY A 111 5.66 16.85 -5.10
C GLY A 111 6.65 17.32 -4.03
N ALA A 112 6.22 17.38 -2.76
CA ALA A 112 7.08 17.77 -1.64
C ALA A 112 7.58 16.53 -0.86
N PRO A 113 8.72 15.90 -1.25
CA PRO A 113 9.10 14.58 -0.73
C PRO A 113 9.35 14.57 0.78
N ARG A 114 10.03 15.58 1.33
CA ARG A 114 10.32 15.67 2.78
C ARG A 114 9.04 15.84 3.60
N ALA A 115 8.17 16.75 3.17
CA ALA A 115 6.88 16.98 3.81
C ALA A 115 5.98 15.74 3.70
N THR A 116 6.04 15.01 2.58
CA THR A 116 5.30 13.76 2.40
C THR A 116 5.78 12.70 3.37
N SER A 117 7.08 12.49 3.51
CA SER A 117 7.63 11.53 4.48
C SER A 117 7.22 11.87 5.91
N ALA A 118 7.28 13.16 6.29
CA ALA A 118 6.81 13.62 7.60
C ALA A 118 5.30 13.38 7.79
N ALA A 119 4.48 13.69 6.78
CA ALA A 119 3.04 13.46 6.83
C ALA A 119 2.67 11.98 6.89
N VAL A 120 3.37 11.11 6.14
CA VAL A 120 3.19 9.65 6.22
C VAL A 120 3.58 9.12 7.60
N LEU A 121 4.70 9.56 8.17
CA LEU A 121 5.09 9.17 9.53
C LEU A 121 4.05 9.63 10.56
N GLY A 122 3.57 10.88 10.45
CA GLY A 122 2.50 11.39 11.30
C GLY A 122 1.21 10.58 11.19
N ALA A 123 0.80 10.23 9.96
CA ALA A 123 -0.37 9.40 9.71
C ALA A 123 -0.21 7.98 10.30
N VAL A 124 0.97 7.37 10.20
CA VAL A 124 1.26 6.06 10.81
C VAL A 124 1.17 6.13 12.33
N VAL A 125 1.82 7.11 12.97
CA VAL A 125 1.77 7.27 14.43
C VAL A 125 0.35 7.52 14.91
N LEU A 126 -0.40 8.38 14.22
CA LEU A 126 -1.80 8.64 14.55
C LEU A 126 -2.65 7.37 14.42
N ASN A 127 -2.46 6.59 13.35
CA ASN A 127 -3.22 5.35 13.15
C ASN A 127 -2.91 4.32 14.24
N VAL A 128 -1.65 4.17 14.64
CA VAL A 128 -1.25 3.31 15.77
C VAL A 128 -1.88 3.80 17.08
N ALA A 129 -1.88 5.11 17.33
CA ALA A 129 -2.51 5.68 18.52
C ALA A 129 -4.03 5.47 18.55
N VAL A 130 -4.72 5.68 17.42
CA VAL A 130 -6.16 5.43 17.26
C VAL A 130 -6.50 3.96 17.46
N LEU A 131 -5.71 3.05 16.88
CA LEU A 131 -5.89 1.60 17.07
C LEU A 131 -5.69 1.18 18.52
N ALA A 132 -4.66 1.70 19.19
CA ALA A 132 -4.40 1.42 20.60
C ALA A 132 -5.50 1.96 21.53
N ALA A 133 -6.17 3.05 21.15
CA ALA A 133 -7.18 3.70 21.99
C ALA A 133 -8.59 3.09 21.90
N ASN A 134 -8.95 2.46 20.77
CA ASN A 134 -10.33 2.03 20.53
C ASN A 134 -10.56 0.53 20.73
N ASP A 135 -9.51 -0.27 20.97
CA ASP A 135 -9.56 -1.75 21.05
C ASP A 135 -10.24 -2.45 19.84
N ASP A 136 -10.58 -1.67 18.80
CA ASP A 136 -11.34 -2.07 17.64
C ASP A 136 -10.39 -2.48 16.51
N TYR A 137 -9.98 -3.75 16.57
CA TYR A 137 -9.02 -4.34 15.65
C TYR A 137 -9.66 -4.79 14.33
N THR A 138 -10.18 -3.85 13.55
CA THR A 138 -10.45 -4.08 12.12
C THR A 138 -9.14 -4.02 11.32
N GLY A 139 -8.18 -4.90 11.65
CA GLY A 139 -6.78 -4.85 11.19
C GLY A 139 -6.59 -4.85 9.65
N ALA A 140 -7.61 -5.27 8.91
CA ALA A 140 -7.71 -5.18 7.46
C ALA A 140 -7.67 -3.74 6.93
N GLY A 141 -8.47 -2.86 7.52
CA GLY A 141 -8.75 -1.52 7.00
C GLY A 141 -7.58 -0.57 7.17
N ALA A 142 -6.75 -0.79 8.18
CA ALA A 142 -5.60 0.07 8.50
C ALA A 142 -4.31 -0.33 7.77
N ALA A 143 -4.14 -1.60 7.39
CA ALA A 143 -2.93 -2.09 6.73
C ALA A 143 -2.73 -1.48 5.33
N ALA A 144 -3.80 -1.36 4.55
CA ALA A 144 -3.72 -0.85 3.19
C ALA A 144 -3.28 0.62 3.10
N PRO A 145 -3.88 1.58 3.84
CA PRO A 145 -3.40 2.96 3.89
C PRO A 145 -1.93 3.05 4.32
N LEU A 146 -1.51 2.23 5.29
CA LEU A 146 -0.13 2.19 5.76
C LEU A 146 0.83 1.78 4.63
N LEU A 147 0.55 0.68 3.94
CA LEU A 147 1.39 0.20 2.84
C LEU A 147 1.39 1.16 1.65
N LEU A 148 0.24 1.75 1.30
CA LEU A 148 0.15 2.78 0.26
C LEU A 148 0.93 4.05 0.65
N GLY A 149 0.92 4.42 1.93
CA GLY A 149 1.72 5.51 2.48
C GLY A 149 3.22 5.25 2.37
N LEU A 150 3.67 4.06 2.75
CA LEU A 150 5.07 3.64 2.63
C LEU A 150 5.53 3.59 1.18
N ILE A 151 4.69 3.06 0.26
CA ILE A 151 4.97 3.06 -1.18
C ILE A 151 5.06 4.49 -1.71
N THR A 152 4.16 5.38 -1.28
CA THR A 152 4.19 6.80 -1.66
C THR A 152 5.50 7.47 -1.21
N ALA A 153 5.86 7.33 0.07
CA ALA A 153 7.09 7.91 0.59
C ALA A 153 8.34 7.33 -0.11
N GLY A 154 8.40 6.00 -0.28
CA GLY A 154 9.48 5.33 -0.99
C GLY A 154 9.60 5.76 -2.45
N ALA A 155 8.48 5.88 -3.16
CA ALA A 155 8.43 6.32 -4.55
C ALA A 155 8.91 7.77 -4.73
N LEU A 156 8.56 8.67 -3.80
CA LEU A 156 9.01 10.06 -3.84
C LEU A 156 10.47 10.24 -3.42
N LEU A 157 10.97 9.43 -2.48
CA LEU A 157 12.36 9.48 -2.04
C LEU A 157 13.33 8.85 -3.04
N ALA A 158 12.93 7.74 -3.68
CA ALA A 158 13.79 6.99 -4.61
C ALA A 158 13.55 7.35 -6.08
N GLY A 159 12.43 7.99 -6.40
CA GLY A 159 11.99 8.25 -7.77
C GLY A 159 12.08 9.73 -8.19
N PRO A 160 11.75 10.01 -9.45
CA PRO A 160 11.76 11.37 -10.01
C PRO A 160 10.57 12.24 -9.55
N GLY A 161 9.70 11.74 -8.66
CA GLY A 161 8.57 12.45 -8.09
C GLY A 161 7.27 12.38 -8.91
N ALA A 162 6.19 12.90 -8.32
CA ALA A 162 4.84 12.89 -8.87
C ALA A 162 4.68 13.70 -10.17
N ALA A 163 5.49 14.75 -10.36
CA ALA A 163 5.50 15.54 -11.60
C ALA A 163 5.82 14.66 -12.82
N ARG A 164 6.89 13.86 -12.73
CA ARG A 164 7.25 12.90 -13.77
C ARG A 164 6.18 11.83 -13.97
N GLY A 165 5.55 11.37 -12.90
CA GLY A 165 4.44 10.40 -13.00
C GLY A 165 3.27 10.94 -13.82
N ARG A 166 2.92 12.22 -13.63
CA ARG A 166 1.87 12.91 -14.40
C ARG A 166 2.25 13.06 -15.87
N GLU A 167 3.51 13.37 -16.18
CA GLU A 167 4.01 13.40 -17.56
C GLU A 167 3.91 12.02 -18.23
N VAL A 168 4.33 10.95 -17.54
CA VAL A 168 4.31 9.57 -18.07
C VAL A 168 2.87 9.07 -18.27
N LEU A 169 1.95 9.40 -17.36
CA LEU A 169 0.53 9.11 -17.54
C LEU A 169 -0.04 9.89 -18.73
N GLY A 170 0.30 11.17 -18.82
CA GLY A 170 -0.38 12.12 -19.67
C GLY A 170 -1.74 12.53 -19.09
N ARG A 171 -2.21 13.72 -19.50
CA ARG A 171 -3.50 14.28 -19.06
C ARG A 171 -4.71 13.35 -19.26
N PRO A 172 -4.93 12.71 -20.42
CA PRO A 172 -6.13 11.88 -20.61
C PRO A 172 -6.14 10.66 -19.69
N ARG A 173 -4.97 10.05 -19.42
CA ARG A 173 -4.91 8.88 -18.53
C ARG A 173 -5.08 9.24 -17.08
N LEU A 174 -4.52 10.38 -16.67
CA LEU A 174 -4.74 10.90 -15.33
C LEU A 174 -6.21 11.22 -15.08
N ILE A 175 -6.90 11.87 -16.04
CA ILE A 175 -8.34 12.14 -15.94
C ILE A 175 -9.12 10.83 -15.86
N GLY A 176 -8.86 9.87 -16.75
CA GLY A 176 -9.52 8.57 -16.72
C GLY A 176 -9.34 7.83 -15.40
N LEU A 177 -8.13 7.89 -14.82
CA LEU A 177 -7.85 7.34 -13.50
C LEU A 177 -8.67 8.03 -12.39
N VAL A 178 -8.68 9.36 -12.37
CA VAL A 178 -9.44 10.13 -11.37
C VAL A 178 -10.94 9.85 -11.48
N VAL A 179 -11.48 9.80 -12.71
CA VAL A 179 -12.88 9.46 -12.95
C VAL A 179 -13.19 8.03 -12.48
N LEU A 180 -12.34 7.06 -12.83
CA LEU A 180 -12.51 5.68 -12.40
C LEU A 180 -12.52 5.55 -10.87
N LEU A 181 -11.61 6.26 -10.18
CA LEU A 181 -11.57 6.28 -8.72
C LEU A 181 -12.79 6.99 -8.12
N ALA A 182 -13.24 8.11 -8.70
CA ALA A 182 -14.44 8.80 -8.24
C ALA A 182 -15.70 7.93 -8.39
N VAL A 183 -15.82 7.21 -9.51
CA VAL A 183 -16.90 6.24 -9.74
C VAL A 183 -16.83 5.11 -8.72
N ALA A 184 -15.64 4.56 -8.47
CA ALA A 184 -15.46 3.53 -7.44
C ALA A 184 -15.87 4.02 -6.05
N VAL A 185 -15.44 5.23 -5.67
CA VAL A 185 -15.84 5.87 -4.41
C VAL A 185 -17.36 6.01 -4.31
N PHE A 186 -18.03 6.40 -5.39
CA PHE A 186 -19.48 6.53 -5.44
C PHE A 186 -20.20 5.19 -5.22
N PHE A 187 -19.81 4.15 -5.96
CA PHE A 187 -20.40 2.82 -5.83
C PHE A 187 -20.12 2.16 -4.47
N GLU A 188 -19.04 2.54 -3.80
CA GLU A 188 -18.67 2.04 -2.47
C GLU A 188 -19.42 2.72 -1.32
N THR A 189 -20.28 3.70 -1.60
CA THR A 189 -21.18 4.22 -0.58
C THR A 189 -22.30 3.22 -0.33
N ALA A 190 -22.48 2.80 0.93
CA ALA A 190 -23.37 1.72 1.35
C ALA A 190 -24.79 1.82 0.76
N MET A 191 -25.30 3.04 0.56
CA MET A 191 -26.62 3.30 -0.03
C MET A 191 -26.79 2.73 -1.44
N VAL A 192 -25.75 2.68 -2.27
CA VAL A 192 -25.85 2.13 -3.63
C VAL A 192 -26.04 0.62 -3.58
N TRP A 193 -25.27 -0.06 -2.73
CA TRP A 193 -25.35 -1.52 -2.60
C TRP A 193 -26.65 -1.97 -1.92
N GLU A 194 -27.10 -1.23 -0.90
CA GLU A 194 -28.38 -1.46 -0.25
C GLU A 194 -29.55 -1.27 -1.22
N ALA A 195 -29.53 -0.21 -2.04
CA ALA A 195 -30.53 0.01 -3.09
C ALA A 195 -30.52 -1.08 -4.17
N LEU A 196 -29.38 -1.75 -4.39
CA LEU A 196 -29.25 -2.87 -5.32
C LEU A 196 -29.54 -4.23 -4.67
N GLY A 197 -29.82 -4.29 -3.37
CA GLY A 197 -30.07 -5.52 -2.63
C GLY A 197 -28.86 -6.45 -2.51
N VAL A 198 -27.64 -5.90 -2.62
CA VAL A 198 -26.39 -6.67 -2.56
C VAL A 198 -25.70 -6.43 -1.22
N THR A 199 -25.72 -7.42 -0.35
CA THR A 199 -25.07 -7.38 0.97
C THR A 199 -23.62 -7.88 0.91
N LEU A 200 -22.82 -7.41 -0.05
CA LEU A 200 -21.39 -7.62 0.07
C LEU A 200 -20.83 -6.62 1.08
N GLU A 201 -20.03 -7.08 2.04
CA GLU A 201 -19.08 -6.25 2.81
C GLU A 201 -17.96 -5.73 1.88
N ALA A 202 -18.35 -5.08 0.79
CA ALA A 202 -17.51 -4.74 -0.35
C ALA A 202 -16.71 -3.45 -0.17
N GLY A 203 -16.80 -2.75 0.97
CA GLY A 203 -16.42 -1.34 1.13
C GLY A 203 -15.00 -0.91 0.68
N LEU A 204 -14.10 -1.86 0.43
CA LEU A 204 -12.76 -1.62 -0.14
C LEU A 204 -12.48 -2.43 -1.43
N ALA A 205 -13.32 -3.40 -1.78
CA ALA A 205 -13.15 -4.29 -2.92
C ALA A 205 -13.38 -3.56 -4.26
N GLY A 206 -14.32 -2.62 -4.30
CA GLY A 206 -14.55 -1.73 -5.44
C GLY A 206 -13.38 -0.76 -5.66
N LEU A 207 -12.83 -0.17 -4.60
CA LEU A 207 -11.61 0.64 -4.68
C LEU A 207 -10.40 -0.17 -5.15
N ALA A 208 -10.20 -1.36 -4.59
CA ALA A 208 -9.12 -2.26 -5.00
C ALA A 208 -9.33 -2.77 -6.45
N GLY A 209 -10.56 -3.09 -6.84
CA GLY A 209 -10.92 -3.47 -8.20
C GLY A 209 -10.66 -2.34 -9.21
N ALA A 210 -11.07 -1.12 -8.89
CA ALA A 210 -10.80 0.06 -9.70
C ALA A 210 -9.29 0.33 -9.83
N ALA A 211 -8.54 0.17 -8.75
CA ALA A 211 -7.09 0.28 -8.76
C ALA A 211 -6.44 -0.80 -9.63
N LEU A 212 -6.93 -2.04 -9.58
CA LEU A 212 -6.47 -3.14 -10.42
C LEU A 212 -6.82 -2.91 -11.90
N LEU A 213 -8.02 -2.45 -12.21
CA LEU A 213 -8.42 -2.09 -13.58
C LEU A 213 -7.59 -0.94 -14.14
N ALA A 214 -7.37 0.11 -13.34
CA ALA A 214 -6.48 1.21 -13.68
C ALA A 214 -5.08 0.71 -14.00
N THR A 215 -4.54 -0.18 -13.17
CA THR A 215 -3.18 -0.69 -13.33
C THR A 215 -3.05 -1.67 -14.48
N VAL A 216 -4.07 -2.50 -14.77
CA VAL A 216 -4.16 -3.33 -15.98
C VAL A 216 -4.20 -2.45 -17.24
N TRP A 217 -4.98 -1.38 -17.22
CA TRP A 217 -5.01 -0.42 -18.33
C TRP A 217 -3.64 0.22 -18.58
N LEU A 218 -2.89 0.51 -17.50
CA LEU A 218 -1.54 1.05 -17.55
C LEU A 218 -0.48 -0.02 -17.89
N ALA A 219 -0.75 -1.30 -17.65
CA ALA A 219 0.16 -2.44 -17.89
C ALA A 219 0.50 -2.68 -19.37
N ARG A 220 -0.08 -1.90 -20.29
CA ARG A 220 0.33 -1.86 -21.70
C ARG A 220 1.81 -1.49 -21.85
N GLY A 221 2.36 -0.68 -20.94
CA GLY A 221 3.80 -0.34 -20.88
C GLY A 221 4.59 -1.13 -19.84
N ALA A 222 5.91 -1.25 -20.02
CA ALA A 222 6.81 -1.90 -19.05
C ALA A 222 6.79 -1.21 -17.67
N ALA A 223 6.70 0.12 -17.65
CA ALA A 223 6.56 0.90 -16.42
C ALA A 223 5.24 0.60 -15.69
N GLY A 224 4.13 0.52 -16.43
CA GLY A 224 2.82 0.21 -15.87
C GLY A 224 2.73 -1.20 -15.29
N ARG A 225 3.35 -2.21 -15.94
CA ARG A 225 3.43 -3.57 -15.38
C ARG A 225 4.14 -3.61 -14.03
N ARG A 226 5.23 -2.86 -13.89
CA ARG A 226 5.98 -2.79 -12.63
C ARG A 226 5.23 -2.01 -11.55
N ALA A 227 4.55 -0.93 -11.93
CA ALA A 227 3.69 -0.19 -11.01
C ALA A 227 2.50 -1.04 -10.55
N LEU A 228 1.84 -1.78 -11.45
CA LEU A 228 0.78 -2.74 -11.15
C LEU A 228 1.24 -3.71 -10.06
N VAL A 229 2.42 -4.28 -10.21
CA VAL A 229 2.94 -5.25 -9.26
C VAL A 229 3.19 -4.61 -7.89
N ALA A 230 3.85 -3.45 -7.88
CA ALA A 230 4.13 -2.76 -6.62
C ALA A 230 2.84 -2.36 -5.90
N LEU A 231 1.75 -2.10 -6.64
CA LEU A 231 0.42 -1.84 -6.09
C LEU A 231 -0.38 -3.11 -5.76
N ALA A 232 -0.08 -4.25 -6.37
CA ALA A 232 -0.71 -5.51 -5.99
C ALA A 232 -0.36 -5.90 -4.55
N VAL A 233 0.85 -5.61 -4.09
CA VAL A 233 1.30 -5.86 -2.71
C VAL A 233 0.35 -5.27 -1.65
N PRO A 234 0.02 -3.96 -1.67
CA PRO A 234 -0.91 -3.37 -0.71
C PRO A 234 -2.39 -3.68 -1.00
N LEU A 235 -2.76 -3.95 -2.26
CA LEU A 235 -4.16 -4.11 -2.66
C LEU A 235 -4.69 -5.55 -2.53
N LEU A 236 -3.84 -6.56 -2.71
CA LEU A 236 -4.25 -7.96 -2.56
C LEU A 236 -4.73 -8.31 -1.14
N PRO A 237 -4.07 -7.86 -0.05
CA PRO A 237 -4.59 -8.06 1.30
C PRO A 237 -6.04 -7.58 1.43
N ILE A 238 -6.37 -6.40 0.90
CA ILE A 238 -7.72 -5.83 0.94
C ILE A 238 -8.76 -6.82 0.38
N MET A 239 -8.41 -7.50 -0.71
CA MET A 239 -9.29 -8.46 -1.38
C MET A 239 -9.39 -9.79 -0.63
N THR A 240 -8.38 -10.15 0.16
CA THR A 240 -8.29 -11.46 0.85
C THR A 240 -8.66 -11.43 2.33
N VAL A 241 -8.72 -10.25 2.96
CA VAL A 241 -8.91 -10.12 4.41
C VAL A 241 -10.36 -10.30 4.94
N PRO A 242 -11.45 -10.50 4.16
CA PRO A 242 -12.74 -10.87 4.79
C PRO A 242 -12.72 -12.17 5.62
N TYR A 243 -11.59 -12.87 5.75
CA TYR A 243 -11.47 -14.22 6.31
C TYR A 243 -10.56 -14.37 7.54
N TYR A 244 -10.28 -13.33 8.32
CA TYR A 244 -9.64 -13.50 9.64
C TYR A 244 -10.62 -13.28 10.80
N PRO A 245 -11.54 -14.22 11.07
CA PRO A 245 -12.42 -14.14 12.22
C PRO A 245 -11.65 -14.52 13.49
N GLY A 246 -11.75 -13.70 14.54
CA GLY A 246 -11.91 -14.07 15.96
C GLY A 246 -10.89 -14.96 16.70
N TYR A 247 -9.98 -15.69 16.06
CA TYR A 247 -9.24 -16.79 16.72
C TYR A 247 -7.99 -16.37 17.51
N VAL A 248 -7.63 -15.09 17.51
CA VAL A 248 -6.47 -14.59 18.26
C VAL A 248 -6.97 -13.76 19.42
N GLU A 249 -7.08 -14.37 20.60
CA GLU A 249 -7.54 -13.71 21.83
C GLU A 249 -6.57 -12.61 22.30
N ASP A 250 -5.27 -12.77 22.05
CA ASP A 250 -4.26 -11.77 22.41
C ASP A 250 -4.28 -10.57 21.45
N PRO A 251 -4.59 -9.34 21.92
CA PRO A 251 -4.60 -8.14 21.10
C PRO A 251 -3.22 -7.81 20.50
N LEU A 252 -2.12 -8.15 21.19
CA LEU A 252 -0.77 -7.90 20.68
C LEU A 252 -0.39 -8.86 19.55
N ALA A 253 -0.67 -10.16 19.70
CA ALA A 253 -0.53 -11.11 18.60
C ALA A 253 -1.41 -10.74 17.40
N ARG A 254 -2.65 -10.29 17.63
CA ARG A 254 -3.55 -9.83 16.57
C ARG A 254 -3.00 -8.60 15.83
N CYS A 255 -2.43 -7.63 16.56
CA CYS A 255 -1.71 -6.49 16.00
C CYS A 255 -0.54 -6.93 15.12
N LEU A 256 0.36 -7.75 15.66
CA LEU A 256 1.55 -8.21 14.94
C LEU A 256 1.17 -9.01 13.69
N ILE A 257 0.14 -9.85 13.76
CA ILE A 257 -0.31 -10.61 12.60
C ILE A 257 -0.89 -9.67 11.53
N THR A 258 -1.80 -8.78 11.89
CA THR A 258 -2.51 -7.93 10.91
C THR A 258 -1.67 -6.79 10.34
N MET A 259 -0.81 -6.17 11.14
CA MET A 259 -0.01 -5.01 10.74
C MET A 259 1.37 -5.38 10.20
N VAL A 260 1.92 -6.52 10.61
CA VAL A 260 3.30 -6.91 10.28
C VAL A 260 3.31 -8.20 9.46
N ALA A 261 2.79 -9.29 10.00
CA ALA A 261 2.95 -10.61 9.38
C ALA A 261 2.18 -10.72 8.06
N VAL A 262 0.89 -10.34 8.02
CA VAL A 262 0.06 -10.39 6.80
C VAL A 262 0.66 -9.48 5.72
N PRO A 263 0.92 -8.19 5.96
CA PRO A 263 1.60 -7.33 4.99
C PRO A 263 2.95 -7.89 4.52
N ALA A 264 3.77 -8.44 5.42
CA ALA A 264 5.07 -9.01 5.07
C ALA A 264 4.93 -10.27 4.21
N VAL A 265 4.04 -11.20 4.58
CA VAL A 265 3.78 -12.44 3.84
C VAL A 265 3.14 -12.13 2.49
N THR A 266 2.09 -11.32 2.44
CA THR A 266 1.45 -10.95 1.18
C THR A 266 2.40 -10.15 0.29
N GLY A 267 3.24 -9.30 0.87
CA GLY A 267 4.32 -8.62 0.18
C GLY A 267 5.34 -9.60 -0.40
N LEU A 268 5.81 -10.58 0.38
CA LEU A 268 6.73 -11.62 -0.07
C LEU A 268 6.11 -12.48 -1.18
N VAL A 269 4.87 -12.95 -1.02
CA VAL A 269 4.15 -13.74 -2.02
C VAL A 269 3.98 -12.94 -3.31
N SER A 270 3.62 -11.67 -3.20
CA SER A 270 3.48 -10.77 -4.36
C SER A 270 4.82 -10.54 -5.05
N LEU A 271 5.93 -10.43 -4.31
CA LEU A 271 7.28 -10.32 -4.86
C LEU A 271 7.75 -11.61 -5.55
N VAL A 272 7.39 -12.78 -5.01
CA VAL A 272 7.68 -14.07 -5.64
C VAL A 272 6.86 -14.25 -6.92
N ALA A 273 5.55 -13.97 -6.86
CA ALA A 273 4.67 -13.99 -8.02
C ALA A 273 5.15 -13.01 -9.10
N LEU A 274 5.63 -11.82 -8.70
CA LEU A 274 6.28 -10.87 -9.59
C LEU A 274 7.50 -11.48 -10.29
N ALA A 275 8.43 -12.02 -9.51
CA ALA A 275 9.66 -12.58 -10.04
C ALA A 275 9.35 -13.71 -11.04
N ALA A 276 8.37 -14.55 -10.74
CA ALA A 276 7.88 -15.57 -11.66
C ALA A 276 7.27 -14.95 -12.93
N LEU A 277 6.43 -13.92 -12.80
CA LEU A 277 5.79 -13.27 -13.95
C LEU A 277 6.80 -12.56 -14.87
N GLU A 278 7.82 -11.91 -14.30
CA GLU A 278 8.89 -11.27 -15.06
C GLU A 278 9.75 -12.31 -15.80
N LEU A 279 10.07 -13.43 -15.14
CA LEU A 279 10.80 -14.55 -15.75
C LEU A 279 10.01 -15.21 -16.89
N LEU A 280 8.72 -15.45 -16.68
CA LEU A 280 7.87 -16.21 -17.61
C LEU A 280 7.35 -15.36 -18.78
N VAL A 281 7.04 -14.08 -18.57
CA VAL A 281 6.35 -13.26 -19.57
C VAL A 281 7.29 -12.28 -20.27
N ILE A 282 8.26 -11.69 -19.55
CA ILE A 282 9.03 -10.56 -20.09
C ILE A 282 10.30 -11.02 -20.82
N ARG A 283 11.04 -11.98 -20.26
CA ARG A 283 12.30 -12.48 -20.86
C ARG A 283 12.14 -13.18 -22.22
N PRO A 284 11.07 -13.95 -22.51
CA PRO A 284 10.97 -14.64 -23.81
C PRO A 284 10.76 -13.68 -24.98
N VAL A 285 10.04 -12.58 -24.77
CA VAL A 285 9.69 -11.61 -25.83
C VAL A 285 10.93 -10.85 -26.30
N THR A 286 11.84 -10.51 -25.39
CA THR A 286 13.10 -9.82 -25.74
C THR A 286 14.11 -10.75 -26.40
N ALA A 287 14.13 -12.04 -26.04
CA ALA A 287 14.99 -13.04 -26.69
C ALA A 287 14.60 -13.25 -28.17
N ARG A 288 13.30 -13.36 -28.48
CA ARG A 288 12.84 -13.55 -29.87
C ARG A 288 13.12 -12.35 -30.78
N ARG A 289 12.98 -11.11 -30.28
CA ARG A 289 13.27 -9.90 -31.08
C ARG A 289 14.74 -9.75 -31.46
N ARG A 290 15.67 -10.28 -30.65
CA ARG A 290 17.10 -10.26 -31.00
C ARG A 290 17.45 -11.30 -32.06
N GLN A 291 16.75 -12.43 -32.09
CA GLN A 291 16.95 -13.48 -33.09
C GLN A 291 16.38 -13.12 -34.47
N SER A 292 15.35 -12.27 -34.54
CA SER A 292 14.78 -11.82 -35.82
C SER A 292 15.49 -10.63 -36.46
N ALA A 293 16.50 -10.07 -35.79
CA ALA A 293 17.22 -8.87 -36.21
C ALA A 293 18.68 -9.13 -36.62
N GLY A 294 19.11 -10.39 -36.62
CA GLY A 294 20.39 -10.86 -37.14
C GLY A 294 20.15 -11.94 -38.19
#